data_AF-A0A672K651-F1
#
_entry.id   AF-A0A672K651-F1
#
_cell.length_a   1.000
_cell.length_b   1.000
_cell.length_c   1.000
_cell.angle_alpha   90.00
_cell.angle_beta   90.00
_cell.angle_gamma   90.00
#
_symmetry.space_group_name_H-M   'P 1'
#
loop_
_entity.id
_entity.type
_entity.pdbx_description
1 polymer ?
#
loop_
_entity_poly.entity_id
_entity_poly.type
_entity_poly.pdbx_seq_one_letter_code
_entity_poly.pdbx_strand_id
1 'polypeptide(L)'
;MMFVGFLGCYGAIQESQCLLGTFFTCLVILFACEVAAGIWGFINRDTISTELINFYDAAYIKAVDPVDTTSRQAASKVLEVFHDSLDCCGKGDENQLFTVVQASLCPKKTFPLDPLISQVSSVCLRP
;
A
#
# COMPACT_ATOMS: atom_id res chain seq x y z
N MET A 1 -1.72 7.01 -14.44
CA MET A 1 -0.90 8.24 -14.44
C MET A 1 -0.27 8.59 -15.80
N MET A 2 0.11 7.63 -16.66
CA MET A 2 0.82 7.93 -17.92
C MET A 2 0.03 8.79 -18.93
N PHE A 3 -1.27 8.54 -19.13
CA PHE A 3 -2.07 9.26 -20.13
C PHE A 3 -2.31 10.75 -19.77
N VAL A 4 -2.70 11.02 -18.53
CA VAL A 4 -2.92 12.40 -18.05
C VAL A 4 -1.62 13.20 -18.05
N GLY A 5 -0.50 12.57 -17.69
CA GLY A 5 0.83 13.19 -17.77
C GLY A 5 1.30 13.48 -19.20
N PHE A 6 0.99 12.59 -20.15
CA PHE A 6 1.28 12.82 -21.56
C PHE A 6 0.52 14.03 -22.11
N LEU A 7 -0.79 14.14 -21.83
CA LEU A 7 -1.60 15.28 -22.26
C LEU A 7 -1.13 16.60 -21.63
N GLY A 8 -0.69 16.58 -20.37
CA GLY A 8 -0.11 17.75 -19.73
C GLY A 8 1.21 18.18 -20.39
N CYS A 9 2.12 17.23 -20.61
CA CYS A 9 3.45 17.52 -21.17
C CYS A 9 3.38 17.94 -22.65
N TYR A 10 2.60 17.22 -23.47
CA TYR A 10 2.34 17.61 -24.87
C TYR A 10 1.57 18.92 -24.97
N GLY A 11 0.65 19.19 -24.04
CA GLY A 11 -0.15 20.42 -24.02
C GLY A 11 0.70 21.65 -23.74
N ALA A 12 1.70 21.52 -22.88
CA ALA A 12 2.68 22.57 -22.60
C ALA A 12 3.63 22.81 -23.79
N ILE A 13 4.06 21.76 -24.49
CA ILE A 13 5.02 21.88 -25.60
C ILE A 13 4.36 22.47 -26.86
N GLN A 14 3.09 22.14 -27.13
CA GLN A 14 2.44 22.49 -28.39
C GLN A 14 1.74 23.86 -28.39
N GLU A 15 1.78 24.61 -27.27
CA GLU A 15 1.00 25.83 -27.01
C GLU A 15 -0.49 25.74 -27.42
N SER A 16 -1.03 24.51 -27.49
CA SER A 16 -2.36 24.26 -27.99
C SER A 16 -3.36 24.44 -26.86
N GLN A 17 -4.13 25.52 -26.92
CA GLN A 17 -5.16 25.82 -25.92
C GLN A 17 -6.22 24.72 -25.80
N CYS A 18 -6.47 23.97 -26.88
CA CYS A 18 -7.42 22.85 -26.87
C CYS A 18 -6.91 21.67 -26.03
N LEU A 19 -5.63 21.30 -26.16
CA LEU A 19 -5.03 20.21 -25.40
C LEU A 19 -4.84 20.58 -23.92
N LEU A 20 -4.54 21.85 -23.63
CA LEU A 20 -4.46 22.36 -22.26
C LEU A 20 -5.85 22.39 -21.60
N GLY A 21 -6.89 22.71 -22.36
CA GLY A 21 -8.28 22.69 -21.87
C GLY A 21 -8.77 21.29 -21.52
N THR A 22 -8.45 20.27 -22.33
CA THR A 22 -8.79 18.88 -21.99
C THR A 22 -8.02 18.38 -20.78
N PHE A 23 -6.72 18.73 -20.64
CA PHE A 23 -5.95 18.44 -19.44
C PHE A 23 -6.56 19.07 -18.18
N PHE A 24 -6.93 20.35 -18.22
CA PHE A 24 -7.59 21.02 -17.11
C PHE A 24 -8.92 20.36 -16.74
N THR A 25 -9.74 20.03 -17.74
CA THR A 25 -11.02 19.35 -17.52
C THR A 25 -10.82 17.96 -16.88
N CYS A 26 -9.83 17.20 -17.35
CA CYS A 26 -9.47 15.92 -16.72
C CYS A 26 -9.03 16.10 -15.27
N LEU A 27 -8.24 17.13 -14.94
CA LEU A 27 -7.84 17.42 -13.56
C LEU A 27 -9.03 17.79 -12.67
N VAL A 28 -9.98 18.58 -13.16
CA VAL A 28 -11.20 18.93 -12.41
C VAL A 28 -12.03 17.67 -12.11
N ILE A 29 -12.15 16.75 -13.07
CA ILE A 29 -12.85 15.48 -12.86
C ILE A 29 -12.12 14.62 -11.82
N LEU A 30 -10.78 14.51 -11.90
CA LEU A 30 -9.99 13.77 -10.92
C LEU A 30 -10.13 14.36 -9.51
N PHE A 31 -10.10 15.68 -9.38
CA PHE A 31 -10.30 16.35 -8.09
C PHE A 31 -11.69 16.08 -7.52
N ALA A 32 -12.73 16.13 -8.35
CA ALA A 32 -14.09 15.78 -7.93
C ALA A 32 -14.18 14.31 -7.48
N CYS A 33 -13.53 13.38 -8.20
CA CYS A 33 -13.44 11.98 -7.81
C CYS A 33 -12.68 11.79 -6.49
N GLU A 34 -11.60 12.51 -6.26
CA GLU A 34 -10.80 12.42 -5.03
C GLU A 34 -11.59 12.92 -3.81
N VAL A 35 -12.32 14.03 -3.94
CA VAL A 35 -13.23 14.53 -2.89
C VAL A 35 -14.36 13.54 -2.64
N ALA A 36 -14.99 13.00 -3.69
CA ALA A 36 -16.05 12.00 -3.55
C ALA A 36 -15.55 10.72 -2.86
N ALA A 37 -14.37 10.21 -3.27
CA ALA A 37 -13.73 9.06 -2.64
C ALA A 37 -13.33 9.34 -1.18
N GLY A 38 -12.88 10.56 -0.87
CA GLY A 38 -12.55 10.98 0.48
C GLY A 38 -13.77 10.99 1.40
N ILE A 39 -14.89 11.56 0.96
CA ILE A 39 -16.14 11.56 1.72
C ILE A 39 -16.68 10.13 1.88
N TRP A 40 -16.69 9.36 0.80
CA TRP A 40 -17.11 7.96 0.82
C TRP A 40 -16.28 7.11 1.78
N GLY A 41 -14.96 7.28 1.74
CA GLY A 41 -14.01 6.60 2.61
C GLY A 41 -14.16 6.99 4.07
N PHE A 42 -14.45 8.26 4.35
CA PHE A 42 -14.68 8.73 5.72
C PHE A 42 -15.97 8.15 6.32
N ILE A 43 -17.05 8.10 5.55
CA ILE A 43 -18.34 7.54 6.00
C ILE A 43 -18.22 6.02 6.21
N ASN A 44 -17.50 5.32 5.32
CA ASN A 44 -17.39 3.85 5.33
C ASN A 44 -16.03 3.35 5.85
N ARG A 45 -15.42 4.06 6.80
CA ARG A 45 -14.09 3.74 7.34
C ARG A 45 -13.94 2.29 7.78
N ASP A 46 -14.98 1.71 8.38
CA ASP A 46 -14.97 0.34 8.90
C ASP A 46 -14.92 -0.70 7.77
N THR A 47 -15.66 -0.44 6.69
CA THR A 47 -15.64 -1.27 5.47
C THR A 47 -14.30 -1.17 4.75
N ILE A 48 -13.74 0.04 4.61
CA ILE A 48 -12.44 0.24 3.95
C ILE A 48 -11.32 -0.41 4.75
N SER A 49 -11.35 -0.31 6.09
CA SER A 49 -10.37 -0.95 6.97
C SER A 49 -10.43 -2.48 6.84
N THR A 50 -11.63 -3.05 6.77
CA THR A 50 -11.83 -4.49 6.58
C THR A 50 -11.31 -4.96 5.22
N GLU A 51 -11.56 -4.20 4.15
CA GLU A 51 -11.05 -4.53 2.80
C GLU A 51 -9.52 -4.45 2.73
N LEU A 52 -8.91 -3.44 3.37
CA LEU A 52 -7.46 -3.32 3.48
C LEU A 52 -6.84 -4.49 4.27
N ILE A 53 -7.48 -4.87 5.37
CA ILE A 53 -7.10 -6.04 6.18
C ILE A 53 -7.16 -7.31 5.33
N ASN A 54 -8.23 -7.52 4.55
CA ASN A 54 -8.39 -8.67 3.66
C ASN A 54 -7.34 -8.70 2.54
N PHE A 55 -7.04 -7.53 1.95
CA PHE A 55 -6.00 -7.39 0.92
C PHE A 55 -4.62 -7.75 1.48
N TYR A 56 -4.30 -7.25 2.68
CA TYR A 56 -3.05 -7.60 3.35
C TYR A 56 -2.98 -9.10 3.64
N ASP A 57 -4.06 -9.72 4.13
CA ASP A 57 -4.10 -11.16 4.43
C ASP A 57 -3.91 -12.00 3.15
N ALA A 58 -4.56 -11.61 2.05
CA ALA A 58 -4.38 -12.26 0.75
C ALA A 58 -2.94 -12.13 0.24
N ALA A 59 -2.34 -10.94 0.33
CA ALA A 59 -0.94 -10.73 -0.04
C ALA A 59 0.02 -11.54 0.84
N TYR A 60 -0.28 -11.64 2.14
CA TYR A 60 0.49 -12.40 3.10
C TYR A 60 0.45 -13.90 2.82
N ILE A 61 -0.75 -14.46 2.56
CA ILE A 61 -0.92 -15.86 2.14
C ILE A 61 -0.11 -16.14 0.86
N LYS A 62 -0.17 -15.24 -0.13
CA LYS A 62 0.59 -15.37 -1.38
C LYS A 62 2.11 -15.29 -1.20
N ALA A 63 2.59 -14.63 -0.15
CA ALA A 63 4.01 -14.58 0.18
C ALA A 63 4.52 -15.86 0.88
N VAL A 64 3.61 -16.66 1.47
CA VAL A 64 3.92 -17.89 2.21
C VAL A 64 3.64 -19.14 1.38
N ASP A 65 2.77 -19.04 0.38
CA ASP A 65 2.42 -20.15 -0.52
C ASP A 65 3.65 -20.68 -1.29
N PRO A 66 4.03 -21.97 -1.14
CA PRO A 66 5.21 -22.55 -1.76
C PRO A 66 5.05 -22.86 -3.26
N VAL A 67 3.85 -22.71 -3.83
CA VAL A 67 3.53 -23.19 -5.19
C VAL A 67 4.05 -22.27 -6.30
N ASP A 68 4.09 -20.95 -6.09
CA ASP A 68 4.46 -19.97 -7.13
C ASP A 68 5.58 -19.02 -6.68
N THR A 69 6.82 -19.34 -7.06
CA THR A 69 8.02 -18.58 -6.65
C THR A 69 8.00 -17.12 -7.12
N THR A 70 7.42 -16.85 -8.29
CA THR A 70 7.36 -15.50 -8.89
C THR A 70 6.34 -14.60 -8.18
N SER A 71 5.15 -15.11 -7.85
CA SER A 71 4.16 -14.36 -7.07
C SER A 71 4.60 -14.18 -5.63
N ARG A 72 5.35 -15.15 -5.08
CA ARG A 72 5.97 -15.05 -3.76
C ARG A 72 6.90 -13.85 -3.66
N GLN A 73 7.82 -13.71 -4.62
CA GLN A 73 8.79 -12.59 -4.65
C GLN A 73 8.09 -11.23 -4.78
N ALA A 74 7.06 -11.13 -5.62
CA ALA A 74 6.28 -9.92 -5.77
C ALA A 74 5.54 -9.56 -4.47
N ALA A 75 4.84 -10.53 -3.86
CA ALA A 75 4.13 -10.35 -2.60
C ALA A 75 5.08 -10.00 -1.44
N SER A 76 6.25 -10.66 -1.38
CA SER A 76 7.30 -10.36 -0.40
C SER A 76 7.81 -8.93 -0.52
N LYS A 77 8.03 -8.42 -1.74
CA LYS A 77 8.47 -7.03 -1.95
C LYS A 77 7.42 -6.00 -1.57
N VAL A 78 6.16 -6.28 -1.84
CA VAL A 78 5.06 -5.43 -1.37
C VAL A 78 5.07 -5.43 0.16
N LEU A 79 5.10 -6.61 0.79
CA LEU A 79 5.04 -6.72 2.24
C LEU A 79 6.23 -6.03 2.94
N GLU A 80 7.44 -6.14 2.38
CA GLU A 80 8.65 -5.44 2.88
C GLU A 80 8.44 -3.92 2.91
N VAL A 81 7.89 -3.33 1.83
CA VAL A 81 7.61 -1.88 1.78
C VAL A 81 6.50 -1.49 2.75
N PHE A 82 5.47 -2.32 2.90
CA PHE A 82 4.41 -2.07 3.90
C PHE A 82 4.98 -2.12 5.33
N HIS A 83 5.81 -3.10 5.65
CA HIS A 83 6.42 -3.22 6.98
C HIS A 83 7.36 -2.06 7.30
N ASP A 84 8.14 -1.61 6.31
CA ASP A 84 9.04 -0.45 6.46
C ASP A 84 8.26 0.88 6.56
N SER A 85 7.21 1.06 5.75
CA SER A 85 6.43 2.31 5.72
C SER A 85 5.50 2.48 6.92
N LEU A 86 4.96 1.39 7.46
CA LEU A 86 4.04 1.39 8.61
C LEU A 86 4.72 1.04 9.95
N ASP A 87 6.02 0.75 9.95
CA ASP A 87 6.79 0.25 11.10
C ASP A 87 6.09 -0.91 11.84
N CYS A 88 5.49 -1.81 11.07
CA CYS A 88 4.66 -2.92 11.55
C CYS A 88 5.12 -4.24 10.93
N CYS A 89 4.86 -5.36 11.59
CA CYS A 89 5.35 -6.65 11.09
C CYS A 89 4.35 -7.78 11.38
N GLY A 90 3.76 -8.31 10.31
CA GLY A 90 2.92 -9.51 10.37
C GLY A 90 1.54 -9.31 10.99
N LYS A 91 0.81 -10.43 11.10
CA LYS A 91 -0.56 -10.53 11.62
C LYS A 91 -0.61 -11.01 13.09
N GLY A 92 0.53 -11.37 13.69
CA GLY A 92 0.60 -11.89 15.05
C GLY A 92 0.23 -13.37 15.20
N ASP A 93 0.19 -14.12 14.09
CA ASP A 93 -0.16 -15.54 14.08
C ASP A 93 1.07 -16.40 14.45
N GLU A 94 0.98 -17.17 15.55
CA GLU A 94 2.09 -17.99 16.11
C GLU A 94 2.33 -19.32 15.38
N ASN A 95 2.01 -19.39 14.08
CA ASN A 95 2.24 -20.60 13.30
C ASN A 95 3.71 -20.68 12.87
N GLN A 96 4.39 -21.79 13.17
CA GLN A 96 5.85 -21.93 13.00
C GLN A 96 6.35 -21.74 11.56
N LEU A 97 5.51 -21.99 10.56
CA LEU A 97 5.80 -21.72 9.15
C LEU A 97 5.88 -20.22 8.85
N PHE A 98 5.05 -19.43 9.54
CA PHE A 98 4.98 -17.98 9.40
C PHE A 98 6.11 -17.28 10.13
N THR A 99 6.63 -17.83 11.23
CA THR A 99 7.78 -17.26 11.96
C THR A 99 9.05 -17.22 11.11
N VAL A 100 9.28 -18.24 10.27
CA VAL A 100 10.44 -18.31 9.37
C VAL A 100 10.31 -17.28 8.23
N VAL A 101 9.11 -17.11 7.69
CA VAL A 101 8.82 -16.15 6.63
C VAL A 101 8.83 -14.72 7.17
N GLN A 102 8.31 -14.48 8.38
CA GLN A 102 8.36 -13.20 9.08
C GLN A 102 9.79 -12.76 9.42
N ALA A 103 10.68 -13.71 9.78
CA ALA A 103 12.10 -13.42 10.02
C ALA A 103 12.88 -12.98 8.77
N SER A 104 12.36 -13.27 7.57
CA SER A 104 12.97 -12.87 6.28
C SER A 104 12.30 -11.65 5.63
N LEU A 105 11.05 -11.35 6.01
CA LEU A 105 10.27 -10.22 5.48
C LEU A 105 10.34 -8.96 6.34
N CYS A 106 10.52 -9.11 7.66
CA CYS A 106 10.50 -7.97 8.55
C CYS A 106 11.89 -7.33 8.70
N PRO A 107 11.95 -5.99 8.79
CA PRO A 107 13.20 -5.29 8.95
C PRO A 107 13.86 -5.67 10.29
N LYS A 108 15.07 -6.23 10.23
CA LYS A 108 15.92 -6.38 11.42
C LYS A 108 16.46 -4.99 11.78
N LYS A 109 15.82 -4.32 12.73
CA LYS A 109 16.40 -3.10 13.32
C LYS A 109 17.71 -3.46 14.02
N THR A 110 18.83 -3.00 13.46
CA THR A 110 20.15 -3.10 14.06
C THR A 110 20.30 -2.01 15.13
N PHE A 111 20.07 -2.38 16.40
CA PHE A 111 20.61 -1.77 17.66
C PHE A 111 20.17 -0.33 18.07
N PRO A 112 20.32 0.11 19.35
CA PRO A 112 20.14 -0.52 20.68
C PRO A 112 18.98 0.13 21.49
N LEU A 113 18.47 -0.61 22.49
CA LEU A 113 17.64 -0.15 23.64
C LEU A 113 16.70 1.07 23.46
N ASP A 114 15.45 0.79 23.09
CA ASP A 114 14.30 1.42 23.77
C ASP A 114 13.19 0.37 23.98
N PRO A 115 13.08 -0.20 25.20
CA PRO A 115 12.06 -1.19 25.55
C PRO A 115 10.61 -0.69 25.38
N LEU A 116 10.41 0.61 25.18
CA LEU A 116 9.12 1.26 25.05
C LEU A 116 8.50 1.16 23.64
N ILE A 117 9.30 0.89 22.60
CA ILE A 117 8.79 0.71 21.23
C ILE A 117 8.52 -0.78 20.91
N SER A 118 9.07 -1.72 21.69
CA SER A 118 8.77 -3.16 21.50
C SER A 118 7.31 -3.53 21.82
N GLN A 119 6.58 -2.71 22.57
CA GLN A 119 5.13 -2.81 22.76
C GLN A 119 4.32 -2.14 21.63
N VAL A 120 5.00 -1.39 20.76
CA VAL A 120 4.48 -0.67 19.58
C VAL A 120 4.98 -1.35 18.30
N SER A 121 5.40 -2.62 18.32
CA SER A 121 5.35 -3.42 17.09
C SER A 121 3.88 -3.77 16.87
N SER A 122 3.12 -2.77 16.42
CA SER A 122 1.72 -2.90 16.07
C SER A 122 1.62 -4.02 15.05
N VAL A 123 0.89 -5.08 15.38
CA VAL A 123 0.35 -6.00 14.36
C VAL A 123 -0.29 -5.11 13.29
N CYS A 124 0.06 -5.29 12.01
CA CYS A 124 -0.43 -4.44 10.93
C CYS A 124 -1.97 -4.48 10.80
N LEU A 125 -2.61 -5.45 11.47
CA LEU A 125 -4.05 -5.70 11.54
C LEU A 125 -4.70 -5.32 12.89
N ARG A 126 -4.11 -4.44 13.71
CA ARG A 126 -4.82 -4.02 14.93
C ARG A 126 -6.09 -3.23 14.53
N PRO A 127 -7.31 -3.71 14.82
CA PRO A 127 -8.54 -2.97 14.52
C PRO A 127 -8.67 -1.70 15.36
#